data_AF-A5GXX6-F1
#
_entry.id   AF-A5GXX6-F1
#
_cell.length_a   1.000
_cell.length_b   1.000
_cell.length_c   1.000
_cell.angle_alpha   90.00
_cell.angle_beta   90.00
_cell.angle_gamma   90.00
#
_symmetry.space_group_name_H-M   'P 1'
#
loop_
_entity.id
_entity.type
_entity.pdbx_description
1 polymer ?
#
loop_
_entity_poly.entity_id
_entity_poly.type
_entity_poly.pdbx_seq_one_letter_code
_entity_poly.pdbx_strand_id
1 'polypeptide(L)'
;MVTLKLNKKSEDKKDNGKKGKPIKYVYLASHKGVFLVTGEVKESKYSYGVHIIPLHGYYKAKNGTFKAKDLSDYYVILNIDKKNEDLVNAIKNAKLVVIGYKEDEVLIVERGDDNGSAKEN
;
A
#
# COMPACT_ATOMS: atom_id res chain seq x y z
N MET A 1 -26.96 27.87 30.23
CA MET A 1 -26.99 27.43 28.81
C MET A 1 -25.67 27.87 28.19
N VAL A 2 -24.74 26.94 27.99
CA VAL A 2 -23.38 27.24 27.51
C VAL A 2 -23.26 26.69 26.09
N THR A 3 -23.18 27.60 25.13
CA THR A 3 -23.00 27.27 23.72
C THR A 3 -21.52 27.12 23.43
N LEU A 4 -21.05 25.89 23.17
CA LEU A 4 -19.71 25.62 22.68
C LEU A 4 -19.79 25.24 21.19
N LYS A 5 -19.55 26.23 20.31
CA LYS A 5 -19.26 25.99 18.89
C LYS A 5 -17.78 25.59 18.76
N LEU A 6 -17.53 24.34 18.43
CA LEU A 6 -16.21 23.83 18.04
C LEU A 6 -16.29 23.31 16.60
N ASN A 7 -16.21 24.24 15.64
CA ASN A 7 -15.91 23.89 14.25
C ASN A 7 -14.39 23.93 14.08
N LYS A 8 -13.70 22.83 14.38
CA LYS A 8 -12.29 22.66 14.03
C LYS A 8 -12.22 21.81 12.76
N LYS A 9 -12.48 22.47 11.63
CA LYS A 9 -12.18 21.92 10.31
C LYS A 9 -10.65 21.89 10.22
N SER A 10 -10.05 20.72 10.42
CA SER A 10 -8.63 20.54 10.15
C SER A 10 -8.46 20.69 8.65
N GLU A 11 -7.94 21.85 8.24
CA GLU A 11 -7.44 22.09 6.89
C GLU A 11 -6.35 21.05 6.63
N ASP A 12 -6.66 20.09 5.75
CA ASP A 12 -5.66 19.26 5.11
C ASP A 12 -4.65 20.21 4.47
N LYS A 13 -3.42 20.17 4.99
CA LYS A 13 -2.30 20.98 4.50
C LYS A 13 -2.22 20.82 2.99
N LYS A 14 -2.42 21.94 2.29
CA LYS A 14 -1.96 22.15 0.92
C LYS A 14 -0.53 21.65 0.80
N ASP A 15 -0.32 20.68 -0.07
CA ASP A 15 1.01 20.38 -0.59
C ASP A 15 1.08 20.76 -2.07
N ASN A 16 2.23 21.30 -2.42
CA ASN A 16 2.47 22.17 -3.57
C ASN A 16 2.36 21.42 -4.91
N GLY A 17 1.53 21.95 -5.83
CA GLY A 17 1.98 22.27 -7.19
C GLY A 17 2.57 21.19 -8.11
N LYS A 18 2.19 19.91 -7.99
CA LYS A 18 2.35 18.92 -9.08
C LYS A 18 1.04 18.14 -9.23
N LYS A 19 0.54 17.97 -10.46
CA LYS A 19 -0.60 17.10 -10.80
C LYS A 19 -0.24 15.63 -10.54
N GLY A 20 -0.09 15.26 -9.27
CA GLY A 20 0.14 13.90 -8.81
C GLY A 20 -1.17 13.27 -8.32
N LYS A 21 -1.22 11.94 -8.33
CA LYS A 21 -2.32 11.19 -7.72
C LYS A 21 -2.50 11.63 -6.26
N PRO A 22 -3.73 11.86 -5.77
CA PRO A 22 -3.97 12.23 -4.38
C PRO A 22 -3.41 11.16 -3.43
N ILE A 23 -2.78 11.61 -2.33
CA ILE A 23 -2.19 10.69 -1.36
C ILE A 23 -3.28 10.05 -0.50
N LYS A 24 -3.21 8.74 -0.33
CA LYS A 24 -4.13 7.98 0.52
C LYS A 24 -3.37 7.13 1.52
N TYR A 25 -3.55 7.42 2.80
CA TYR A 25 -3.04 6.60 3.88
C TYR A 25 -4.02 5.48 4.20
N VAL A 26 -3.54 4.24 4.20
CA VAL A 26 -4.37 3.06 4.39
C VAL A 26 -3.73 2.06 5.34
N TYR A 27 -4.53 1.23 5.96
CA TYR A 27 -4.14 0.04 6.71
C TYR A 27 -4.70 -1.18 6.00
N LEU A 28 -4.09 -2.36 6.14
CA LEU A 28 -4.74 -3.62 5.72
C LEU A 28 -6.01 -3.83 6.55
N ALA A 29 -7.16 -3.96 5.89
CA ALA A 29 -8.45 -4.21 6.53
C ALA A 29 -8.78 -5.71 6.58
N SER A 30 -8.36 -6.44 5.55
CA SER A 30 -8.52 -7.89 5.45
C SER A 30 -7.25 -8.62 5.88
N HIS A 31 -7.41 -9.87 6.32
CA HIS A 31 -6.29 -10.77 6.58
C HIS A 31 -5.55 -11.17 5.30
N LYS A 32 -6.15 -10.96 4.12
CA LYS A 32 -5.57 -11.26 2.80
C LYS A 32 -5.22 -9.98 2.04
N GLY A 33 -4.07 -9.94 1.38
CA GLY A 33 -3.67 -8.81 0.54
C GLY A 33 -2.50 -9.14 -0.37
N VAL A 34 -2.48 -8.53 -1.56
CA VAL A 34 -1.36 -8.59 -2.51
C VAL A 34 -1.04 -7.19 -2.97
N PHE A 35 0.22 -6.77 -2.86
CA PHE A 35 0.64 -5.44 -3.28
C PHE A 35 2.11 -5.38 -3.65
N LEU A 36 2.44 -4.44 -4.53
CA LEU A 36 3.83 -4.10 -4.85
C LEU A 36 4.33 -3.02 -3.91
N VAL A 37 5.59 -3.15 -3.48
CA VAL A 37 6.31 -2.15 -2.71
C VAL A 37 7.10 -1.28 -3.69
N THR A 38 6.82 0.01 -3.70
CA THR A 38 7.37 0.96 -4.70
C THR A 38 8.21 2.06 -4.09
N GLY A 39 8.42 2.05 -2.77
CA GLY A 39 9.25 3.02 -2.09
C GLY A 39 9.79 2.48 -0.78
N GLU A 40 10.66 3.26 -0.16
CA GLU A 40 11.31 2.87 1.09
C GLU A 40 10.35 2.95 2.28
N VAL A 41 10.57 2.05 3.24
CA VAL A 41 9.87 2.07 4.52
C VAL A 41 10.35 3.26 5.34
N LYS A 42 9.43 4.15 5.70
CA LYS A 42 9.70 5.31 6.56
C LYS A 42 9.11 5.08 7.94
N GLU A 43 9.92 5.28 8.97
CA GLU A 43 9.45 5.20 10.35
C GLU A 43 8.81 6.53 10.78
N SER A 44 7.64 6.44 11.42
CA SER A 44 6.99 7.54 12.12
C SER A 44 6.88 7.21 13.61
N LYS A 45 6.43 8.18 14.42
CA LYS A 45 6.30 8.01 15.87
C LYS A 45 5.48 6.76 16.27
N TYR A 46 4.44 6.45 15.52
CA TYR A 46 3.46 5.41 15.87
C TYR A 46 3.31 4.27 14.86
N SER A 47 3.93 4.37 13.69
CA SER A 47 3.77 3.41 12.60
C SER A 47 4.93 3.47 11.62
N TYR A 48 5.06 2.43 10.80
CA TYR A 48 5.84 2.48 9.56
C TYR A 48 4.91 2.87 8.41
N GLY A 49 5.43 3.65 7.46
CA GLY A 49 4.73 4.03 6.24
C GLY A 49 5.54 3.59 5.03
N VAL A 50 4.89 2.91 4.08
CA VAL A 50 5.54 2.47 2.85
C VAL A 50 4.64 2.75 1.65
N HIS A 51 5.23 3.17 0.54
CA HIS A 51 4.49 3.37 -0.70
C HIS A 51 4.23 2.02 -1.37
N ILE A 52 2.97 1.78 -1.74
CA ILE A 52 2.55 0.54 -2.38
C ILE A 52 1.65 0.77 -3.59
N ILE A 53 1.59 -0.25 -4.46
CA ILE A 53 0.52 -0.42 -5.46
C ILE A 53 -0.33 -1.61 -5.02
N PRO A 54 -1.57 -1.38 -4.53
CA PRO A 54 -2.51 -2.44 -4.20
C PRO A 54 -2.91 -3.25 -5.44
N LEU A 55 -2.77 -4.58 -5.39
CA LEU A 55 -3.22 -5.48 -6.45
C LEU A 55 -4.47 -6.27 -6.01
N HIS A 56 -4.52 -6.66 -4.73
CA HIS A 56 -5.65 -7.41 -4.16
C HIS A 56 -5.82 -7.11 -2.68
N GLY A 57 -7.07 -7.20 -2.20
CA GLY A 57 -7.43 -7.07 -0.79
C GLY A 57 -8.27 -5.83 -0.48
N TYR A 58 -8.58 -5.68 0.81
CA TYR A 58 -9.32 -4.56 1.35
C TYR A 58 -8.43 -3.73 2.28
N TYR A 59 -8.59 -2.42 2.17
CA TYR A 59 -7.75 -1.43 2.81
C TYR A 59 -8.62 -0.43 3.57
N LYS A 60 -8.27 -0.16 4.83
CA LYS A 60 -9.00 0.76 5.70
C LYS A 60 -8.30 2.11 5.69
N ALA A 61 -9.04 3.15 5.34
CA ALA A 61 -8.60 4.54 5.51
C ALA A 61 -9.51 5.24 6.53
N LYS A 62 -9.17 6.49 6.87
CA LYS A 62 -9.95 7.33 7.80
C LYS A 62 -11.44 7.43 7.42
N ASN A 63 -11.75 7.43 6.12
CA ASN A 63 -13.09 7.64 5.60
C ASN A 63 -13.79 6.37 5.10
N GLY A 64 -13.30 5.18 5.44
CA GLY A 64 -13.96 3.92 5.10
C GLY A 64 -13.02 2.81 4.64
N THR A 65 -13.60 1.75 4.09
CA THR A 65 -12.88 0.60 3.53
C THR A 65 -12.92 0.67 2.01
N PHE A 66 -11.78 0.43 1.38
CA PHE A 66 -11.55 0.52 -0.05
C PHE A 66 -11.05 -0.83 -0.57
N LYS A 67 -11.47 -1.24 -1.76
CA LYS A 67 -10.85 -2.36 -2.48
C LYS A 67 -9.56 -1.88 -3.13
N ALA A 68 -8.64 -2.79 -3.41
CA ALA A 68 -7.41 -2.49 -4.17
C ALA A 68 -7.69 -1.66 -5.44
N LYS A 69 -8.73 -2.03 -6.19
CA LYS A 69 -9.15 -1.32 -7.42
C LYS A 69 -9.54 0.15 -7.17
N ASP A 70 -10.09 0.47 -6.00
CA ASP A 70 -10.54 1.84 -5.70
C ASP A 70 -9.34 2.74 -5.36
N LEU A 71 -8.17 2.13 -5.11
CA LEU A 71 -6.94 2.80 -4.75
C LEU A 71 -6.00 3.00 -5.96
N SER A 72 -6.35 2.51 -7.15
CA SER A 72 -5.50 2.60 -8.35
C SER A 72 -5.17 4.03 -8.75
N ASP A 73 -6.08 4.97 -8.49
CA ASP A 73 -5.95 6.38 -8.86
C ASP A 73 -5.30 7.22 -7.75
N TYR A 74 -4.92 6.59 -6.64
CA TYR A 74 -4.28 7.25 -5.50
C TYR A 74 -2.78 6.93 -5.44
N TYR A 75 -2.05 7.80 -4.76
CA TYR A 75 -0.70 7.52 -4.29
C TYR A 75 -0.81 6.90 -2.89
N VAL A 76 -0.65 5.58 -2.79
CA VAL A 76 -1.09 4.82 -1.61
C VAL A 76 0.05 4.59 -0.63
N ILE A 77 -0.10 5.11 0.60
CA ILE A 77 0.83 4.85 1.70
C ILE A 77 0.18 3.83 2.62
N LEU A 78 0.78 2.64 2.69
CA LEU A 78 0.40 1.61 3.65
C LEU A 78 1.04 1.93 5.01
N ASN A 79 0.19 2.16 5.99
CA ASN A 79 0.57 2.27 7.39
C ASN A 79 0.58 0.87 8.02
N ILE A 80 1.70 0.55 8.66
CA ILE A 80 1.93 -0.71 9.36
C ILE A 80 2.16 -0.39 10.83
N ASP A 81 1.47 -1.11 11.72
CA ASP A 81 1.65 -0.97 13.16
C ASP A 81 3.08 -1.41 13.54
N LYS A 82 3.72 -0.69 14.46
CA LYS A 82 5.06 -1.05 14.97
C LYS A 82 5.10 -2.44 15.61
N LYS A 83 3.97 -2.93 16.11
CA LYS A 83 3.86 -4.28 16.68
C LYS A 83 4.01 -5.40 15.65
N ASN A 84 3.92 -5.09 14.35
CA ASN A 84 4.01 -6.08 13.28
C ASN A 84 5.42 -6.04 12.63
N GLU A 85 6.43 -6.37 13.43
CA GLU A 85 7.84 -6.31 13.03
C GLU A 85 8.16 -7.26 11.86
N ASP A 86 7.55 -8.44 11.83
CA ASP A 86 7.73 -9.43 10.76
C ASP A 86 7.34 -8.85 9.40
N LEU A 87 6.17 -8.20 9.33
CA LEU A 87 5.71 -7.57 8.09
C LEU A 87 6.61 -6.39 7.67
N VAL A 88 7.08 -5.60 8.64
CA VAL A 88 7.99 -4.48 8.38
C VAL A 88 9.31 -4.98 7.79
N ASN A 89 9.87 -6.06 8.35
CA ASN A 89 11.12 -6.66 7.88
C ASN A 89 10.96 -7.30 6.50
N ALA A 90 9.84 -7.98 6.24
CA ALA A 90 9.54 -8.55 4.94
C ALA A 90 9.46 -7.47 3.85
N ILE A 91 8.76 -6.36 4.12
CA ILE A 91 8.56 -5.27 3.15
C ILE A 91 9.85 -4.52 2.81
N LYS A 92 10.83 -4.44 3.72
CA LYS A 92 12.10 -3.77 3.44
C LYS A 92 12.89 -4.42 2.30
N ASN A 93 12.73 -5.74 2.10
CA ASN A 93 13.51 -6.52 1.14
C ASN A 93 12.67 -7.05 -0.04
N ALA A 94 11.34 -6.98 0.04
CA ALA A 94 10.44 -7.54 -0.96
C ALA A 94 9.88 -6.48 -1.92
N LYS A 95 9.79 -6.83 -3.21
CA LYS A 95 9.10 -6.01 -4.23
C LYS A 95 7.61 -6.35 -4.36
N LEU A 96 7.27 -7.62 -4.19
CA LEU A 96 5.89 -8.13 -4.20
C LEU A 96 5.63 -8.80 -2.84
N VAL A 97 4.50 -8.45 -2.23
CA VAL A 97 4.11 -8.97 -0.92
C VAL A 97 2.74 -9.62 -1.03
N VAL A 98 2.66 -10.87 -0.57
CA VAL A 98 1.45 -11.70 -0.54
C VAL A 98 1.20 -12.10 0.92
N ILE A 99 0.06 -11.71 1.48
CA ILE A 99 -0.29 -11.92 2.90
C ILE A 99 -1.60 -12.68 3.00
N GLY A 100 -1.70 -13.59 3.97
CA GLY A 100 -2.91 -14.32 4.28
C GLY A 100 -3.24 -15.46 3.31
N TYR A 101 -2.26 -15.84 2.50
CA TYR A 101 -2.28 -17.01 1.64
C TYR A 101 -1.25 -18.01 2.16
N LYS A 102 -1.54 -19.30 2.01
CA LYS A 102 -0.52 -20.32 2.26
C LYS A 102 0.44 -20.37 1.08
N GLU A 103 1.67 -20.79 1.33
CA GLU A 103 2.70 -20.86 0.28
C GLU A 103 2.33 -21.84 -0.85
N ASP A 104 1.69 -22.97 -0.51
CA ASP A 104 1.16 -23.96 -1.46
C ASP A 104 -0.04 -23.47 -2.28
N GLU A 105 -0.66 -22.35 -1.88
CA GLU A 105 -1.75 -21.69 -2.62
C GLU A 105 -1.22 -20.60 -3.59
N VAL A 106 0.09 -20.33 -3.60
CA VAL A 106 0.70 -19.26 -4.40
C VAL A 106 1.63 -19.85 -5.44
N LEU A 107 1.23 -19.77 -6.71
CA LEU A 107 2.08 -20.13 -7.84
C LEU A 107 2.80 -18.89 -8.39
N ILE A 108 4.13 -18.89 -8.32
CA ILE A 108 4.97 -17.91 -9.04
C ILE A 108 5.45 -18.59 -10.32
N VAL A 109 4.98 -18.10 -11.47
CA VAL A 109 5.42 -18.60 -12.77
C VAL A 109 6.54 -17.69 -13.28
N GLU A 110 7.73 -18.25 -13.42
CA GLU A 110 8.82 -17.59 -14.14
C GLU A 110 8.51 -17.66 -15.64
N ARG A 111 8.43 -16.49 -16.29
CA ARG A 111 8.40 -16.46 -17.75
C ARG A 111 9.84 -16.76 -18.19
N GLY A 112 10.06 -17.93 -18.78
CA GLY A 112 11.37 -18.31 -19.32
C GLY A 112 11.93 -17.20 -20.21
N ASP A 113 13.24 -16.96 -20.13
CA ASP A 113 13.94 -15.92 -20.89
C ASP A 113 13.48 -15.90 -22.35
N ASP A 114 12.82 -14.81 -22.77
CA ASP A 114 12.54 -14.52 -24.17
C ASP A 114 13.88 -14.14 -24.87
N ASN A 115 14.84 -15.07 -24.89
CA ASN A 115 15.98 -15.03 -25.81
C ASN A 115 15.50 -15.59 -27.15
N GLY A 116 14.76 -14.75 -27.87
CA GLY A 116 14.45 -14.94 -29.28
C GLY A 116 15.74 -14.95 -30.10
N SER A 117 16.40 -16.10 -30.18
CA SER A 117 17.39 -16.39 -31.21
C SER A 117 16.63 -16.59 -32.51
N ALA A 118 16.46 -15.49 -33.25
CA ALA A 118 16.14 -15.56 -34.67
C ALA A 118 17.31 -16.31 -35.35
N LYS A 119 17.12 -17.60 -35.61
CA LYS A 119 17.89 -18.30 -36.63
C LYS A 119 17.28 -17.91 -37.97
N GLU A 120 17.88 -16.91 -38.63
CA GLU A 120 17.77 -16.79 -40.08
C GLU A 120 18.52 -17.98 -40.70
N ASN A 121 17.81 -18.66 -41.62
CA ASN A 121 18.35 -19.70 -42.48
C ASN A 121 19.28 -19.11 -43.55
#